data_AF-A0A450U4F3-F1
#
_entry.id   AF-A0A450U4F3-F1
#
_cell.length_a   1.000
_cell.length_b   1.000
_cell.length_c   1.000
_cell.angle_alpha   90.00
_cell.angle_beta   90.00
_cell.angle_gamma   90.00
#
_symmetry.space_group_name_H-M   'P 1'
#
loop_
_entity.id
_entity.type
_entity.pdbx_description
1 polymer ?
#
loop_
_entity_poly.entity_id
_entity_poly.type
_entity_poly.pdbx_seq_one_letter_code
_entity_poly.pdbx_strand_id
1 'polypeptide(L)'
;YRVLDILIEFKFVSLKETGVDGKALEEMDSEVLRALPAVQAKQREAEEGLARYRERLHGKFGDVLRLKSFSVVAVGFERVVFSAY
;
A
#
# COMPACT_ATOMS: atom_id res chain seq x y z
N TYR A 1 15.74 10.15 19.58
CA TYR A 1 14.82 9.66 18.53
C TYR A 1 15.62 8.91 17.48
N ARG A 2 15.07 7.81 16.91
CA ARG A 2 15.74 6.99 15.88
C ARG A 2 14.99 7.20 14.56
N VAL A 3 15.66 7.73 13.54
CA VAL A 3 15.09 7.86 12.20
C VAL A 3 14.92 6.46 11.60
N LEU A 4 13.72 6.20 11.09
CA LEU A 4 13.38 4.96 10.40
C LEU A 4 13.51 5.19 8.88
N ASP A 5 14.10 4.23 8.19
CA ASP A 5 14.12 4.21 6.74
C ASP A 5 12.82 3.56 6.26
N ILE A 6 11.85 4.37 5.83
CA ILE A 6 10.52 3.88 5.45
C ILE A 6 10.47 3.71 3.92
N LEU A 7 10.05 2.52 3.49
CA LEU A 7 9.70 2.23 2.10
C LEU A 7 8.21 1.92 2.01
N ILE A 8 7.47 2.70 1.23
CA ILE A 8 6.02 2.47 1.02
C ILE A 8 5.80 2.24 -0.47
N GLU A 9 5.16 1.13 -0.80
CA GLU A 9 4.56 0.93 -2.12
C GLU A 9 3.05 1.11 -1.97
N PHE A 10 2.54 2.17 -2.58
CA PHE A 10 1.14 2.57 -2.48
C PHE A 10 0.39 2.23 -3.77
N LYS A 11 -0.74 1.55 -3.62
CA LYS A 11 -1.67 1.22 -4.71
C LYS A 11 -3.06 1.78 -4.39
N PHE A 12 -3.86 1.89 -5.44
CA PHE A 12 -5.21 2.39 -5.36
C PHE A 12 -6.17 1.45 -6.10
N VAL A 13 -7.34 1.24 -5.51
CA VAL A 13 -8.50 0.56 -6.07
C VAL A 13 -9.67 1.54 -6.05
N SER A 14 -10.24 1.85 -7.20
CA SER A 14 -11.44 2.69 -7.28
C SER A 14 -12.68 1.95 -6.81
N LEU A 15 -13.72 2.68 -6.36
CA LEU A 15 -15.02 2.08 -6.02
C LEU A 15 -15.58 1.25 -7.17
N LYS A 16 -15.42 1.72 -8.42
CA LYS A 16 -15.83 1.00 -9.62
C LYS A 16 -15.16 -0.38 -9.73
N GLU A 17 -13.88 -0.48 -9.40
CA GLU A 17 -13.13 -1.76 -9.42
C GLU A 17 -13.55 -2.70 -8.30
N THR A 18 -14.07 -2.17 -7.18
CA THR A 18 -14.63 -3.01 -6.10
C THR A 18 -16.02 -3.55 -6.43
N GLY A 19 -16.76 -2.87 -7.31
CA GLY A 19 -18.17 -3.18 -7.58
C GLY A 19 -19.13 -2.81 -6.45
N VAL A 20 -18.65 -2.10 -5.42
CA VAL A 20 -19.38 -1.69 -4.23
C VAL A 20 -19.48 -0.16 -4.21
N ASP A 21 -20.61 0.39 -3.76
CA ASP A 21 -20.74 1.84 -3.56
C ASP A 21 -19.99 2.31 -2.30
N GLY A 22 -19.79 3.62 -2.18
CA GLY A 22 -18.97 4.18 -1.10
C GLY A 22 -19.54 3.94 0.30
N LYS A 23 -20.87 3.89 0.47
CA LYS A 23 -21.50 3.70 1.78
C LYS A 23 -21.35 2.25 2.26
N ALA A 24 -21.60 1.30 1.36
CA ALA A 24 -21.40 -0.11 1.67
C ALA A 24 -19.91 -0.40 1.96
N LEU A 25 -18.99 0.29 1.29
CA LEU A 25 -17.56 0.15 1.55
C LEU A 25 -17.13 0.70 2.93
N GLU A 26 -17.79 1.76 3.41
CA GLU A 26 -17.55 2.36 4.73
C GLU A 26 -17.99 1.45 5.88
N GLU A 27 -19.05 0.67 5.69
CA GLU A 27 -19.58 -0.27 6.70
C GLU A 27 -18.84 -1.62 6.72
N MET A 28 -18.04 -1.94 5.70
CA MET A 28 -17.29 -3.19 5.64
C MET A 28 -16.19 -3.25 6.70
N ASP A 29 -16.09 -4.39 7.37
CA ASP A 29 -14.97 -4.65 8.26
C ASP A 29 -13.66 -4.84 7.47
N SER A 30 -12.54 -4.69 8.19
CA SER A 30 -11.23 -4.74 7.57
C SER A 30 -10.85 -6.10 6.96
N GLU A 31 -11.47 -7.21 7.42
CA GLU A 31 -11.19 -8.53 6.86
C GLU A 31 -11.92 -8.70 5.52
N VAL A 32 -13.17 -8.24 5.45
CA VAL A 32 -13.97 -8.20 4.22
C VAL A 32 -13.31 -7.29 3.17
N LEU A 33 -12.86 -6.10 3.55
CA LEU A 33 -12.14 -5.20 2.63
C LEU A 33 -10.88 -5.85 2.05
N ARG A 34 -10.10 -6.56 2.88
CA ARG A 34 -8.89 -7.29 2.42
C ARG A 34 -9.24 -8.50 1.55
N ALA A 35 -10.43 -9.07 1.69
CA ALA A 35 -10.89 -10.19 0.89
C ALA A 35 -11.37 -9.79 -0.51
N LEU A 36 -11.61 -8.50 -0.77
CA LEU A 36 -12.03 -8.03 -2.10
C LEU A 36 -10.99 -8.42 -3.17
N PRO A 37 -11.40 -9.08 -4.28
CA PRO A 37 -10.45 -9.55 -5.29
C PRO A 37 -9.55 -8.46 -5.87
N ALA A 38 -10.11 -7.26 -6.12
CA ALA A 38 -9.37 -6.10 -6.61
C ALA A 38 -8.31 -5.63 -5.60
N VAL A 39 -8.63 -5.67 -4.30
CA VAL A 39 -7.71 -5.31 -3.22
C VAL A 39 -6.59 -6.34 -3.12
N GLN A 40 -6.89 -7.63 -3.14
CA GLN A 40 -5.88 -8.69 -3.11
C GLN A 40 -4.93 -8.64 -4.30
N ALA A 41 -5.46 -8.35 -5.50
CA ALA A 41 -4.63 -8.20 -6.69
C ALA A 41 -3.65 -7.04 -6.53
N LYS A 42 -4.12 -5.86 -6.11
CA LYS A 42 -3.25 -4.70 -5.87
C LYS A 42 -2.29 -4.89 -4.70
N GLN A 43 -2.70 -5.63 -3.68
CA GLN A 43 -1.85 -5.99 -2.55
C GLN A 43 -0.66 -6.83 -3.03
N ARG A 44 -0.89 -7.86 -3.85
CA ARG A 44 0.19 -8.67 -4.44
C ARG A 44 1.11 -7.85 -5.34
N GLU A 45 0.55 -7.02 -6.22
CA GLU A 45 1.35 -6.12 -7.06
C GLU A 45 2.25 -5.19 -6.22
N ALA A 46 1.73 -4.69 -5.09
CA ALA A 46 2.50 -3.84 -4.18
C ALA A 46 3.64 -4.61 -3.52
N GLU A 47 3.38 -5.82 -3.04
CA GLU A 47 4.37 -6.69 -2.39
C GLU A 47 5.50 -7.09 -3.35
N GLU A 48 5.18 -7.46 -4.59
CA GLU A 48 6.17 -7.78 -5.62
C GLU A 48 7.04 -6.56 -5.97
N GLY A 49 6.40 -5.39 -6.14
CA GLY A 49 7.12 -4.14 -6.39
C GLY A 49 8.06 -3.78 -5.25
N LEU A 50 7.58 -3.91 -4.02
CA LEU A 50 8.31 -3.60 -2.81
C LEU A 50 9.47 -4.56 -2.57
N ALA A 51 9.31 -5.86 -2.83
CA ALA A 51 10.38 -6.85 -2.74
C ALA A 51 11.54 -6.49 -3.70
N ARG A 52 11.22 -6.19 -4.96
CA ARG A 52 12.21 -5.78 -5.97
C ARG A 52 12.93 -4.49 -5.58
N TYR A 53 12.22 -3.49 -5.06
CA TYR A 53 12.84 -2.22 -4.66
C TYR A 53 13.72 -2.38 -3.42
N ARG A 54 13.28 -3.19 -2.45
CA ARG A 54 14.02 -3.50 -1.23
C ARG A 54 15.33 -4.21 -1.53
N GLU A 55 15.34 -5.16 -2.48
CA GLU A 55 16.55 -5.85 -2.93
C GLU A 55 17.55 -4.87 -3.54
N ARG A 56 17.10 -3.97 -4.42
CA ARG A 56 17.96 -2.94 -5.00
C ARG A 56 18.57 -2.00 -3.96
N LEU A 57 17.78 -1.59 -2.96
CA LEU A 57 18.26 -0.73 -1.88
C LEU A 57 19.27 -1.46 -0.99
N HIS A 58 19.03 -2.71 -0.61
CA HIS A 58 20.02 -3.51 0.11
C HIS A 58 21.30 -3.72 -0.70
N GLY A 59 21.20 -4.00 -1.99
CA GLY A 59 22.38 -4.17 -2.85
C GLY A 59 23.25 -2.90 -2.93
N LYS A 60 22.65 -1.71 -2.84
CA LYS A 60 23.37 -0.43 -2.94
C LYS A 60 23.91 0.06 -1.59
N PHE A 61 23.19 -0.17 -0.50
CA PHE A 61 23.48 0.44 0.80
C PHE A 61 23.81 -0.57 1.91
N GLY A 62 23.75 -1.88 1.61
CA GLY A 62 23.93 -2.95 2.59
C GLY A 62 22.95 -2.86 3.75
N ASP A 63 23.36 -3.35 4.91
CA ASP A 63 22.55 -3.36 6.14
C ASP A 63 22.48 -2.00 6.85
N VAL A 64 23.04 -0.93 6.25
CA VAL A 64 22.98 0.43 6.80
C VAL A 64 21.52 0.93 6.84
N LEU A 65 20.74 0.60 5.82
CA LEU A 65 19.32 0.95 5.76
C LEU A 65 18.50 -0.06 6.56
N ARG A 66 17.85 0.42 7.62
CA ARG A 66 16.94 -0.39 8.45
C ARG A 66 15.52 -0.29 7.90
N LEU A 67 15.37 -0.74 6.64
CA LEU A 67 14.14 -0.56 5.88
C LEU A 67 12.94 -1.18 6.59
N LYS A 68 11.94 -0.35 6.87
CA LYS A 68 10.58 -0.75 7.24
C LYS A 68 9.72 -0.57 6.01
N SER A 69 9.20 -1.69 5.52
CA SER A 69 8.51 -1.74 4.24
C SER A 69 7.02 -1.98 4.43
N PHE A 70 6.19 -1.21 3.72
CA PHE A 70 4.74 -1.27 3.81
C PHE A 70 4.13 -1.32 2.41
N SER A 71 3.33 -2.36 2.14
CA SER A 71 2.40 -2.38 1.03
C SER A 71 1.06 -1.82 1.49
N VAL A 72 0.58 -0.78 0.81
CA VAL A 72 -0.65 -0.07 1.18
C VAL A 72 -1.56 -0.04 -0.03
N VAL A 73 -2.80 -0.52 0.13
CA VAL A 73 -3.85 -0.40 -0.88
C VAL A 73 -4.93 0.51 -0.33
N ALA A 74 -5.10 1.66 -0.97
CA ALA A 74 -6.23 2.53 -0.72
C ALA A 74 -7.43 2.09 -1.56
N VAL A 75 -8.61 2.14 -0.95
CA VAL A 75 -9.86 1.73 -1.61
C VAL A 75 -10.83 2.90 -1.58
N GLY A 76 -11.27 3.35 -2.75
CA GLY A 76 -12.37 4.30 -2.87
C GLY A 76 -12.11 5.74 -2.40
N PHE A 77 -10.86 6.19 -2.28
CA PHE A 77 -10.56 7.58 -1.95
C PHE A 77 -11.23 8.57 -2.90
N GLU A 78 -11.91 9.56 -2.31
CA GLU A 78 -12.46 10.71 -3.05
C GLU A 78 -11.43 11.85 -3.18
N ARG A 79 -10.61 12.11 -2.14
CA ARG A 79 -9.47 13.06 -2.21
C ARG A 79 -8.33 12.67 -1.27
N VAL A 80 -7.11 12.84 -1.75
CA VAL A 80 -5.88 12.83 -0.94
C VAL A 80 -5.04 14.03 -1.33
N VAL A 81 -4.65 14.84 -0.35
CA VAL A 81 -3.79 16.02 -0.55
C VAL A 81 -2.61 15.89 0.39
N PHE A 82 -1.39 16.07 -0.11
CA PHE A 82 -0.19 15.98 0.71
C PHE A 82 0.80 17.11 0.38
N SER A 83 1.68 17.38 1.33
CA SER A 83 2.87 18.22 1.17
C SER A 83 3.95 17.71 2.11
N ALA A 84 5.19 17.75 1.64
CA ALA A 84 6.36 17.25 2.35
C ALA A 84 7.49 18.30 2.26
N TYR A 85 8.32 18.35 3.30
CA TYR A 85 9.40 19.32 3.49
C TYR A 85 10.72 18.60 3.70
#